data_AF-I4C945-F1
#
_entry.id   AF-I4C945-F1
#
_cell.length_a   1.000
_cell.length_b   1.000
_cell.length_c   1.000
_cell.angle_alpha   90.00
_cell.angle_beta   90.00
_cell.angle_gamma   90.00
#
_symmetry.space_group_name_H-M   'P 1'
#
loop_
_entity.id
_entity.type
_entity.pdbx_description
1 polymer ?
#
loop_
_entity_poly.entity_id
_entity_poly.type
_entity_poly.pdbx_seq_one_letter_code
_entity_poly.pdbx_strand_id
1 'polypeptide(L)'
;MLKKPKTIEEWGKERLRKAKQEKGFVLIPMELWNGEAFHALEKSEKLILLECLSQLRYAPKSEKKRKKIPKDTLFQCGLGWLLNGGEFGLPTKYLQERGIKGEDTIARAKRKLVQVGFMDVVTQGSFRKAGRFRYSDRWRIYNGSALMSEHGEPLYDGPLPGYCHYPNIVKRNVANSRSETTSLDVHEADTLGYVQLDLFTDYAGCSANE
;
A
#
# COMPACT_ATOMS: atom_id res chain seq x y z
N MET A 1 26.73 15.80 11.67
CA MET A 1 27.28 14.47 12.01
C MET A 1 26.22 13.40 11.73
N LEU A 2 26.48 12.45 10.83
CA LEU A 2 25.57 11.33 10.57
C LEU A 2 25.55 10.41 11.80
N LYS A 3 24.37 10.22 12.41
CA LYS A 3 24.23 9.31 13.56
C LYS A 3 24.56 7.88 13.09
N LYS A 4 25.43 7.18 13.83
CA LYS A 4 25.75 5.78 13.55
C LYS A 4 24.47 4.92 13.59
N PRO A 5 24.31 3.95 12.67
CA PRO A 5 23.15 3.05 12.69
C PRO A 5 23.13 2.23 13.98
N LYS A 6 21.99 2.22 14.68
CA LYS A 6 21.84 1.51 15.95
C LYS A 6 22.10 0.01 15.82
N THR A 7 22.64 -0.61 16.86
CA THR A 7 22.76 -2.07 16.99
C THR A 7 21.43 -2.71 17.40
N ILE A 8 21.33 -4.05 17.34
CA ILE A 8 20.11 -4.78 17.74
C ILE A 8 19.84 -4.55 19.24
N GLU A 9 20.89 -4.60 20.08
CA GLU A 9 20.77 -4.35 21.52
C GLU A 9 20.30 -2.92 21.84
N GLU A 10 20.80 -1.93 21.09
CA GLU A 10 20.38 -0.54 21.24
C GLU A 10 18.90 -0.35 20.86
N TRP A 11 18.43 -1.04 19.82
CA TRP A 11 17.01 -1.08 19.48
C TRP A 11 16.16 -1.70 20.59
N GLY A 12 16.66 -2.78 21.22
CA GLY A 12 16.00 -3.41 22.36
C GLY A 12 15.87 -2.47 23.56
N LYS A 13 16.96 -1.77 23.93
CA LYS A 13 16.94 -0.76 25.00
C LYS A 13 15.98 0.38 24.68
N GLU A 14 15.97 0.87 23.45
CA GLU A 14 15.04 1.92 23.03
C GLU A 14 13.58 1.47 23.08
N ARG A 15 13.28 0.25 22.63
CA ARG A 15 11.92 -0.32 22.70
C ARG A 15 11.44 -0.38 24.14
N LEU A 16 12.24 -0.91 25.06
CA LEU A 16 11.88 -0.96 26.48
C LEU A 16 11.66 0.44 27.06
N ARG A 17 12.49 1.42 26.68
CA ARG A 17 12.31 2.81 27.10
C ARG A 17 11.01 3.40 26.54
N LYS A 18 10.72 3.20 25.25
CA LYS A 18 9.48 3.65 24.61
C LYS A 18 8.26 3.00 25.25
N ALA A 19 8.27 1.69 25.47
CA ALA A 19 7.16 0.99 26.12
C ALA A 19 6.85 1.51 27.54
N LYS A 20 7.86 2.01 28.27
CA LYS A 20 7.65 2.65 29.58
C LYS A 20 7.04 4.06 29.48
N GLN A 21 7.31 4.78 28.40
CA GLN A 21 6.92 6.19 28.23
C GLN A 21 5.62 6.33 27.42
N GLU A 22 5.48 5.55 26.37
CA GLU A 22 4.36 5.55 25.44
C GLU A 22 3.32 4.52 25.92
N LYS A 23 2.18 5.00 26.39
CA LYS A 23 0.99 4.18 26.66
C LYS A 23 0.10 4.24 25.42
N GLY A 24 -0.33 3.09 24.91
CA GLY A 24 -1.19 3.06 23.73
C GLY A 24 -1.62 1.66 23.35
N PHE A 25 -2.60 1.60 22.45
CA PHE A 25 -3.10 0.39 21.84
C PHE A 25 -2.80 0.44 20.34
N VAL A 26 -2.44 -0.69 19.76
CA VAL A 26 -2.40 -0.83 18.30
C VAL A 26 -3.83 -1.08 17.85
N LEU A 27 -4.37 -0.16 17.05
CA LEU A 27 -5.68 -0.34 16.44
C LEU A 27 -5.54 -1.17 15.17
N ILE A 28 -6.26 -2.28 15.13
CA ILE A 28 -6.39 -3.13 13.95
C ILE A 28 -7.87 -3.11 13.60
N PRO A 29 -8.28 -2.55 12.46
CA PRO A 29 -9.67 -2.63 12.02
C PRO A 29 -10.10 -4.08 11.84
N MET A 30 -11.33 -4.40 12.23
CA MET A 30 -11.90 -5.73 11.98
C MET A 30 -11.95 -6.06 10.49
N GLU A 31 -12.20 -5.06 9.65
CA GLU A 31 -12.13 -5.19 8.18
C GLU A 31 -10.75 -5.66 7.71
N LEU A 32 -9.67 -5.12 8.31
CA LEU A 32 -8.32 -5.56 8.01
C LEU A 32 -8.10 -6.99 8.51
N TRP A 33 -8.50 -7.26 9.76
CA TRP A 33 -8.29 -8.56 10.39
C TRP A 33 -9.00 -9.72 9.68
N ASN A 34 -10.24 -9.48 9.25
CA ASN A 34 -11.07 -10.46 8.53
C ASN A 34 -10.87 -10.41 7.02
N GLY A 35 -10.12 -9.45 6.50
CA GLY A 35 -9.94 -9.25 5.06
C GLY A 35 -9.06 -10.31 4.43
N GLU A 36 -9.38 -10.71 3.19
CA GLU A 36 -8.61 -11.70 2.42
C GLU A 36 -7.14 -11.32 2.30
N ALA A 37 -6.85 -10.03 2.13
CA ALA A 37 -5.50 -9.48 2.06
C ALA A 37 -4.65 -9.86 3.27
N PHE A 38 -5.23 -9.80 4.46
CA PHE A 38 -4.52 -10.16 5.69
C PHE A 38 -4.34 -11.66 5.80
N HIS A 39 -5.35 -12.45 5.42
CA HIS A 39 -5.27 -13.90 5.46
C HIS A 39 -4.25 -14.47 4.47
N ALA A 40 -4.07 -13.84 3.31
CA ALA A 40 -3.07 -14.20 2.31
C ALA A 40 -1.61 -13.99 2.75
N LEU A 41 -1.37 -13.28 3.85
CA LEU A 41 -0.03 -13.05 4.37
C LEU A 41 0.50 -14.25 5.16
N GLU A 42 1.80 -14.51 5.03
CA GLU A 42 2.53 -15.45 5.86
C GLU A 42 2.73 -14.92 7.29
N LYS A 43 3.14 -15.81 8.21
CA LYS A 43 3.39 -15.45 9.62
C LYS A 43 4.37 -14.28 9.77
N SER A 44 5.47 -14.28 9.01
CA SER A 44 6.48 -13.23 9.08
C SER A 44 5.96 -11.89 8.58
N GLU A 45 5.14 -11.90 7.54
CA GLU A 45 4.51 -10.72 6.94
C GLU A 45 3.47 -10.10 7.87
N LYS A 46 2.61 -10.94 8.47
CA LYS A 46 1.66 -10.52 9.50
C LYS A 46 2.36 -9.83 10.67
N LEU A 47 3.47 -10.39 11.15
CA LEU A 47 4.26 -9.77 12.21
C LEU A 47 4.82 -8.40 11.78
N ILE A 48 5.40 -8.29 10.58
CA ILE A 48 5.89 -6.99 10.11
C ILE A 48 4.75 -5.99 9.97
N LEU A 49 3.58 -6.40 9.45
CA LEU A 49 2.41 -5.54 9.35
C LEU A 49 1.97 -4.99 10.71
N LEU A 50 1.92 -5.83 11.74
CA LEU A 50 1.62 -5.40 13.11
C LEU A 50 2.66 -4.38 13.61
N GLU A 51 3.94 -4.60 13.32
CA GLU A 51 4.99 -3.63 13.63
C GLU A 51 4.79 -2.31 12.87
N CYS A 52 4.34 -2.35 11.61
CA CYS A 52 3.98 -1.15 10.84
C CYS A 52 2.87 -0.37 11.54
N LEU A 53 1.76 -1.04 11.85
CA LEU A 53 0.59 -0.43 12.51
C LEU A 53 0.95 0.15 13.87
N SER A 54 1.87 -0.48 14.61
CA SER A 54 2.32 0.02 15.90
C SER A 54 3.14 1.32 15.82
N GLN A 55 3.72 1.63 14.65
CA GLN A 55 4.47 2.86 14.43
C GLN A 55 3.60 4.02 13.93
N LEU A 56 2.35 3.75 13.54
CA LEU A 56 1.44 4.78 13.10
C LEU A 56 1.06 5.72 14.25
N ARG A 57 1.11 7.03 13.97
CA ARG A 57 0.74 8.06 14.93
C ARG A 57 -0.59 8.65 14.53
N TYR A 58 -1.62 8.42 15.35
CA TYR A 58 -2.95 8.93 15.10
C TYR A 58 -3.07 10.41 15.46
N ALA A 59 -3.66 11.20 14.58
CA ALA A 59 -4.02 12.57 14.88
C ALA A 59 -5.24 12.62 15.82
N PRO A 60 -5.45 13.73 16.56
CA PRO A 60 -6.61 13.88 17.42
C PRO A 60 -7.92 13.72 16.65
N LYS A 61 -8.88 12.98 17.23
CA LYS A 61 -10.23 12.79 16.67
C LYS A 61 -10.98 14.13 16.50
N SER A 62 -10.81 15.04 17.46
CA SER A 62 -11.45 16.37 17.46
C SER A 62 -10.96 17.22 16.29
N GLU A 63 -11.90 17.63 15.42
CA GLU A 63 -11.62 18.49 14.27
C GLU A 63 -11.01 19.83 14.69
N LYS A 64 -11.48 20.43 15.79
CA LYS A 64 -10.93 21.70 16.32
C LYS A 64 -9.45 21.58 16.66
N LYS A 65 -9.01 20.45 17.22
CA LYS A 65 -7.60 20.19 17.53
C LYS A 65 -6.81 19.88 16.24
N ARG A 66 -7.39 19.13 15.32
CA ARG A 66 -6.75 18.76 14.04
C ARG A 66 -6.50 19.97 13.13
N LYS A 67 -7.40 20.95 13.10
CA LYS A 67 -7.22 22.20 12.33
C LYS A 67 -6.00 23.02 12.75
N LYS A 68 -5.47 22.80 13.96
CA LYS A 68 -4.24 23.44 14.46
C LYS A 68 -2.96 22.75 13.99
N ILE A 69 -3.07 21.58 13.36
CA ILE A 69 -1.93 20.80 12.88
C ILE A 69 -1.67 21.18 11.42
N PRO A 70 -0.40 21.40 11.00
CA PRO A 70 -0.07 21.67 9.61
C PRO A 70 -0.58 20.57 8.67
N LYS A 71 -1.28 20.95 7.59
CA LYS A 71 -1.98 20.01 6.69
C LYS A 71 -1.03 19.06 5.96
N ASP A 72 0.18 19.52 5.67
CA ASP A 72 1.28 18.76 5.07
C ASP A 72 1.75 17.59 5.95
N THR A 73 1.53 17.68 7.26
CA THR A 73 1.88 16.60 8.21
C THR A 73 0.74 15.62 8.46
N LEU A 74 -0.45 15.87 7.91
CA LEU A 74 -1.63 15.05 8.07
C LEU A 74 -1.84 14.16 6.84
N PHE A 75 -2.26 12.92 7.09
CA PHE A 75 -2.66 11.98 6.04
C PHE A 75 -4.00 11.37 6.38
N GLN A 76 -4.95 11.45 5.44
CA GLN A 76 -6.27 10.85 5.57
C GLN A 76 -6.26 9.46 4.96
N CYS A 77 -6.71 8.47 5.72
CA CYS A 77 -6.81 7.08 5.29
C CYS A 77 -8.02 6.42 5.97
N GLY A 78 -8.25 5.15 5.66
CA GLY A 78 -9.32 4.33 6.22
C GLY A 78 -9.17 4.02 7.72
N LEU A 79 -7.98 4.25 8.30
CA LEU A 79 -7.77 4.24 9.76
C LEU A 79 -8.10 5.59 10.42
N GLY A 80 -8.46 6.60 9.63
CA GLY A 80 -8.67 7.98 10.06
C GLY A 80 -7.50 8.89 9.69
N TRP A 81 -7.22 9.88 10.54
CA TRP A 81 -6.16 10.87 10.30
C TRP A 81 -4.87 10.44 10.98
N LEU A 82 -3.79 10.31 10.21
CA LEU A 82 -2.45 9.99 10.67
C LEU A 82 -1.56 11.23 10.64
N LEU A 83 -0.61 11.29 11.57
CA LEU A 83 0.47 12.28 11.63
C LEU A 83 1.65 11.83 10.76
N ASN A 84 2.60 12.74 10.54
CA ASN A 84 3.80 12.53 9.73
C ASN A 84 3.49 12.03 8.31
N GLY A 85 2.39 12.47 7.71
CA GLY A 85 1.99 12.02 6.38
C GLY A 85 1.67 10.51 6.32
N GLY A 86 1.37 9.87 7.45
CA GLY A 86 1.18 8.42 7.54
C GLY A 86 2.47 7.62 7.33
N GLU A 87 3.63 8.29 7.41
CA GLU A 87 4.94 7.70 7.12
C GLU A 87 5.61 7.11 8.36
N PHE A 88 6.32 6.02 8.16
CA PHE A 88 7.08 5.33 9.19
C PHE A 88 8.34 4.69 8.61
N GLY A 89 9.29 4.38 9.51
CA GLY A 89 10.52 3.69 9.15
C GLY A 89 10.47 2.24 9.59
N LEU A 90 10.92 1.32 8.73
CA LEU A 90 11.13 -0.08 9.11
C LEU A 90 12.60 -0.49 8.92
N PRO A 91 13.49 -0.10 9.85
CA PRO A 91 14.87 -0.58 9.84
C PRO A 91 14.91 -2.10 10.01
N THR A 92 15.73 -2.78 9.23
CA THR A 92 15.89 -4.25 9.31
C THR A 92 16.37 -4.69 10.70
N LYS A 93 17.31 -3.97 11.30
CA LYS A 93 17.79 -4.27 12.66
C LYS A 93 16.69 -4.15 13.74
N TYR A 94 15.73 -3.26 13.54
CA TYR A 94 14.56 -3.16 14.42
C TYR A 94 13.67 -4.41 14.30
N LEU A 95 13.43 -4.89 13.08
CA LEU A 95 12.65 -6.11 12.85
C LEU A 95 13.39 -7.38 13.30
N GLN A 96 14.73 -7.39 13.24
CA GLN A 96 15.55 -8.46 13.80
C GLN A 96 15.45 -8.51 15.33
N GLU A 97 15.43 -7.35 16.00
CA GLU A 97 15.18 -7.27 17.44
C GLU A 97 13.81 -7.86 17.82
N ARG A 98 12.80 -7.70 16.96
CA ARG A 98 11.46 -8.31 17.10
C ARG A 98 11.41 -9.81 16.79
N GLY A 99 12.55 -10.45 16.50
CA GLY A 99 12.65 -11.89 16.32
C GLY A 99 12.54 -12.39 14.88
N ILE A 100 12.46 -11.51 13.88
CA ILE A 100 12.46 -11.92 12.47
C ILE A 100 13.92 -12.12 12.03
N LYS A 101 14.34 -13.39 11.99
CA LYS A 101 15.69 -13.77 11.59
C LYS A 101 15.78 -13.80 10.06
N GLY A 102 16.83 -13.18 9.51
CA GLY A 102 17.11 -13.17 8.07
C GLY A 102 16.70 -11.88 7.37
N GLU A 103 17.69 -11.16 6.85
CA GLU A 103 17.49 -9.93 6.08
C GLU A 103 16.69 -10.16 4.80
N ASP A 104 16.88 -11.31 4.14
CA ASP A 104 16.12 -11.68 2.94
C ASP A 104 14.65 -11.95 3.22
N THR A 105 14.33 -12.57 4.36
CA THR A 105 12.95 -12.78 4.82
C THR A 105 12.26 -11.44 5.06
N ILE A 106 12.93 -10.53 5.78
CA ILE A 106 12.43 -9.18 6.02
C ILE A 106 12.21 -8.43 4.70
N ALA A 107 13.15 -8.51 3.76
CA ALA A 107 13.05 -7.83 2.48
C ALA A 107 11.94 -8.41 1.58
N ARG A 108 11.71 -9.72 1.62
CA ARG A 108 10.59 -10.37 0.92
C ARG A 108 9.25 -9.97 1.53
N ALA A 109 9.14 -10.04 2.86
CA ALA A 109 7.91 -9.68 3.55
C ALA A 109 7.54 -8.21 3.36
N LYS A 110 8.50 -7.28 3.42
CA LYS A 110 8.24 -5.87 3.09
C LYS A 110 7.77 -5.69 1.64
N ARG A 111 8.35 -6.42 0.68
CA ARG A 111 7.90 -6.39 -0.73
C ARG A 111 6.48 -6.91 -0.87
N LYS A 112 6.14 -8.02 -0.20
CA LYS A 112 4.79 -8.58 -0.22
C LYS A 112 3.77 -7.61 0.36
N LEU A 113 4.06 -6.97 1.49
CA LEU A 113 3.18 -5.97 2.08
C LEU A 113 2.93 -4.76 1.18
N VAL A 114 3.94 -4.33 0.40
CA VAL A 114 3.75 -3.30 -0.64
C VAL A 114 2.89 -3.81 -1.78
N GLN A 115 3.14 -5.04 -2.25
CA GLN A 115 2.40 -5.65 -3.35
C GLN A 115 0.91 -5.85 -3.01
N VAL A 116 0.62 -6.32 -1.80
CA VAL A 116 -0.75 -6.53 -1.31
C VAL A 116 -1.45 -5.19 -1.04
N GLY A 117 -0.69 -4.10 -0.88
CA GLY A 117 -1.26 -2.76 -0.73
C GLY A 117 -1.47 -2.32 0.71
N PHE A 118 -0.76 -2.90 1.68
CA PHE A 118 -0.76 -2.43 3.07
C PHE A 118 0.13 -1.20 3.30
N MET A 119 1.12 -0.99 2.42
CA MET A 119 2.01 0.16 2.50
C MET A 119 2.58 0.57 1.14
N ASP A 120 2.97 1.84 1.03
CA ASP A 120 3.57 2.44 -0.15
C ASP A 120 5.02 2.86 0.13
N VAL A 121 5.87 2.80 -0.88
CA VAL A 121 7.28 3.22 -0.78
C VAL A 121 7.35 4.73 -0.96
N VAL A 122 7.79 5.46 0.08
CA VAL A 122 7.91 6.93 0.03
C VAL A 122 9.26 7.35 -0.50
N THR A 123 10.33 6.73 0.02
CA THR A 123 11.70 7.00 -0.42
C THR A 123 12.26 5.74 -1.02
N GLN A 124 12.78 5.83 -2.24
CA GLN A 124 13.45 4.74 -2.94
C GLN A 124 14.71 4.32 -2.18
N GLY A 125 14.54 3.37 -1.27
CA GLY A 125 15.60 2.66 -0.58
C GLY A 125 15.42 1.16 -0.80
N SER A 126 16.50 0.39 -0.67
CA SER A 126 16.39 -1.06 -0.73
C SER A 126 15.50 -1.57 0.40
N PHE A 127 14.58 -2.50 0.09
CA PHE A 127 13.78 -3.24 1.08
C PHE A 127 14.64 -3.95 2.14
N ARG A 128 15.90 -4.28 1.79
CA ARG A 128 16.91 -4.86 2.68
C ARG A 128 17.39 -3.87 3.76
N LYS A 129 17.37 -2.57 3.47
CA LYS A 129 17.81 -1.50 4.37
C LYS A 129 16.61 -0.82 5.05
N ALA A 130 16.85 0.36 5.61
CA ALA A 130 15.83 1.22 6.19
C ALA A 130 15.10 1.99 5.07
N GLY A 131 14.02 1.41 4.54
CA GLY A 131 13.06 2.13 3.70
C GLY A 131 12.14 3.01 4.56
N ARG A 132 11.70 4.15 3.98
CA ARG A 132 10.55 4.91 4.50
C ARG A 132 9.31 4.46 3.73
N PHE A 133 8.29 4.10 4.49
CA PHE A 133 7.02 3.60 3.96
C PHE A 133 5.89 4.49 4.45
N ARG A 134 4.76 4.47 3.75
CA ARG A 134 3.51 5.11 4.14
C ARG A 134 2.42 4.05 4.24
N TYR A 135 1.49 4.21 5.17
CA TYR A 135 0.32 3.34 5.23
C TYR A 135 -0.53 3.49 3.95
N SER A 136 -1.12 2.39 3.49
CA SER A 136 -1.98 2.37 2.29
C SER A 136 -3.25 1.57 2.57
N ASP A 137 -4.36 1.98 1.98
CA ASP A 137 -5.65 1.26 2.03
C ASP A 137 -5.87 0.36 0.82
N ARG A 138 -4.88 0.22 -0.08
CA ARG A 138 -5.00 -0.58 -1.30
C ARG A 138 -5.25 -2.07 -1.04
N TRP A 139 -4.93 -2.56 0.14
CA TRP A 139 -5.29 -3.92 0.55
C TRP A 139 -6.81 -4.16 0.58
N ARG A 140 -7.65 -3.12 0.67
CA ARG A 140 -9.12 -3.26 0.62
C ARG A 140 -9.63 -3.74 -0.74
N ILE A 141 -8.89 -3.45 -1.80
CA ILE A 141 -9.19 -3.90 -3.18
C ILE A 141 -8.44 -5.18 -3.54
N TYR A 142 -7.66 -5.74 -2.62
CA TYR A 142 -6.94 -7.00 -2.82
C TYR A 142 -7.93 -8.10 -3.19
N ASN A 143 -7.65 -8.83 -4.26
CA ASN A 143 -8.56 -9.80 -4.89
C ASN A 143 -9.92 -9.27 -5.37
N GLY A 144 -10.29 -8.01 -5.12
CA GLY A 144 -11.42 -7.36 -5.82
C GLY A 144 -11.19 -7.35 -7.33
N SER A 145 -9.92 -7.30 -7.72
CA SER A 145 -9.45 -7.48 -9.09
C SER A 145 -9.19 -8.92 -9.51
N ALA A 146 -9.19 -9.90 -8.61
CA ALA A 146 -9.26 -11.31 -9.02
C ALA A 146 -10.69 -11.62 -9.51
N LEU A 147 -11.69 -11.03 -8.84
CA LEU A 147 -13.07 -10.93 -9.33
C LEU A 147 -13.20 -10.04 -10.58
N MET A 148 -12.43 -8.95 -10.72
CA MET A 148 -12.37 -8.21 -11.99
C MET A 148 -11.48 -8.86 -13.06
N SER A 149 -10.62 -9.84 -12.72
CA SER A 149 -9.70 -10.50 -13.65
C SER A 149 -10.33 -11.61 -14.47
N GLU A 150 -11.57 -12.02 -14.15
CA GLU A 150 -12.45 -12.63 -15.15
C GLU A 150 -12.75 -11.64 -16.32
N HIS A 151 -12.41 -10.36 -16.15
CA HIS A 151 -12.51 -9.27 -17.12
C HIS A 151 -11.25 -8.38 -17.28
N GLY A 152 -10.06 -8.78 -16.79
CA GLY A 152 -8.79 -8.05 -17.00
C GLY A 152 -8.07 -7.61 -15.72
N GLU A 153 -6.73 -7.56 -15.78
CA GLU A 153 -5.81 -7.52 -14.63
C GLU A 153 -5.91 -6.26 -13.73
N PRO A 154 -5.62 -6.38 -12.41
CA PRO A 154 -5.35 -5.21 -11.57
C PRO A 154 -4.08 -4.46 -11.97
N LEU A 155 -4.26 -3.24 -12.43
CA LEU A 155 -3.19 -2.30 -12.74
C LEU A 155 -2.55 -1.75 -11.45
N TYR A 156 -1.28 -2.10 -11.21
CA TYR A 156 -0.43 -1.37 -10.28
C TYR A 156 0.12 -0.12 -10.98
N ASP A 157 -0.36 1.06 -10.58
CA ASP A 157 -0.05 2.35 -11.25
C ASP A 157 1.15 3.11 -10.63
N GLY A 158 1.96 2.42 -9.82
CA GLY A 158 3.17 2.99 -9.20
C GLY A 158 4.45 2.49 -9.87
N PRO A 159 5.60 3.13 -9.66
CA PRO A 159 6.89 2.54 -10.00
C PRO A 159 7.30 1.53 -8.91
N LEU A 160 7.30 0.23 -9.23
CA LEU A 160 7.96 -0.78 -8.40
C LEU A 160 9.46 -0.47 -8.36
N PRO A 161 10.12 -0.41 -7.18
CA PRO A 161 11.56 -0.20 -7.14
C PRO A 161 12.27 -1.42 -7.73
N GLY A 162 12.78 -1.27 -8.96
CA GLY A 162 13.79 -2.16 -9.54
C GLY A 162 13.29 -3.34 -10.39
N TYR A 163 12.13 -3.28 -11.05
CA TYR A 163 11.74 -4.30 -12.03
C TYR A 163 11.33 -3.65 -13.37
N CYS A 164 12.17 -3.81 -14.39
CA CYS A 164 11.80 -3.60 -15.79
C CYS A 164 11.04 -4.85 -16.24
N HIS A 165 9.72 -4.73 -16.44
CA HIS A 165 8.84 -5.88 -16.70
C HIS A 165 8.67 -6.28 -18.18
N TYR A 166 9.46 -5.75 -19.13
CA TYR A 166 9.23 -6.06 -20.55
C TYR A 166 10.51 -6.17 -21.41
N PRO A 167 11.03 -7.39 -21.68
CA PRO A 167 12.00 -7.58 -22.77
C PRO A 167 11.40 -7.40 -24.17
N ASN A 168 10.07 -7.30 -24.30
CA ASN A 168 9.37 -7.14 -25.58
C ASN A 168 9.04 -5.68 -25.95
N ILE A 169 8.95 -4.76 -24.99
CA ILE A 169 8.70 -3.33 -25.27
C ILE A 169 10.00 -2.65 -25.74
N VAL A 170 11.16 -3.04 -25.24
CA VAL A 170 12.45 -2.56 -25.78
C VAL A 170 12.62 -3.03 -27.22
N LYS A 171 12.29 -4.29 -27.54
CA LYS A 171 12.30 -4.81 -28.92
C LYS A 171 11.28 -4.11 -29.81
N ARG A 172 10.08 -3.80 -29.29
CA ARG A 172 9.01 -3.09 -30.02
C ARG A 172 9.31 -1.61 -30.22
N ASN A 173 9.94 -0.94 -29.27
CA ASN A 173 10.33 0.46 -29.40
C ASN A 173 11.53 0.65 -30.35
N VAL A 174 12.46 -0.32 -30.38
CA VAL A 174 13.53 -0.39 -31.40
C VAL A 174 12.96 -0.70 -32.79
N ALA A 175 11.86 -1.46 -32.88
CA ALA A 175 11.15 -1.71 -34.13
C ALA A 175 10.33 -0.48 -34.57
N ASN A 176 9.62 0.19 -33.67
CA ASN A 176 8.76 1.33 -33.98
C ASN A 176 9.54 2.61 -34.33
N SER A 177 10.70 2.84 -33.70
CA SER A 177 11.61 3.94 -34.07
C SER A 177 12.25 3.76 -35.46
N ARG A 178 12.18 2.56 -36.05
CA ARG A 178 12.51 2.30 -37.46
C ARG A 178 11.32 2.50 -38.41
N SER A 179 10.10 2.55 -37.90
CA SER A 179 8.85 2.62 -38.67
C SER A 179 8.24 4.03 -38.72
N GLU A 180 8.43 4.85 -37.68
CA GLU A 180 7.88 6.22 -37.56
C GLU A 180 8.51 7.27 -38.50
N THR A 181 9.36 6.86 -39.44
CA THR A 181 9.77 7.71 -40.57
C THR A 181 8.81 7.65 -41.77
N THR A 182 7.68 6.94 -41.65
CA THR A 182 6.76 6.74 -42.78
C THR A 182 5.30 6.89 -42.36
N SER A 183 4.59 7.79 -43.04
CA SER A 183 3.13 7.99 -43.16
C SER A 183 2.34 8.70 -42.04
N LEU A 184 2.00 9.97 -42.33
CA LEU A 184 0.83 10.72 -41.88
C LEU A 184 -0.42 10.32 -42.70
N ASP A 185 -1.61 10.53 -42.10
CA ASP A 185 -2.87 11.05 -42.65
C ASP A 185 -4.18 10.24 -42.45
N VAL A 186 -5.24 11.03 -42.18
CA VAL A 186 -6.69 10.89 -42.41
C VAL A 186 -7.64 10.47 -41.24
N HIS A 187 -8.41 11.47 -40.77
CA HIS A 187 -9.86 11.60 -40.42
C HIS A 187 -10.75 10.32 -40.25
N GLU A 188 -11.80 10.23 -39.42
CA GLU A 188 -13.00 11.08 -39.20
C GLU A 188 -13.87 10.49 -38.05
N ALA A 189 -14.48 11.29 -37.15
CA ALA A 189 -15.93 11.54 -36.98
C ALA A 189 -16.66 10.88 -35.77
N ASP A 190 -17.55 11.68 -35.17
CA ASP A 190 -18.35 11.56 -33.94
C ASP A 190 -19.45 10.48 -33.93
N THR A 191 -19.83 10.02 -32.72
CA THR A 191 -21.22 10.07 -32.20
C THR A 191 -21.29 9.71 -30.71
N LEU A 192 -21.82 10.64 -29.91
CA LEU A 192 -22.13 10.48 -28.48
C LEU A 192 -23.42 9.68 -28.27
N GLY A 193 -23.36 8.63 -27.44
CA GLY A 193 -24.50 7.90 -26.91
C GLY A 193 -24.32 7.65 -25.41
N TYR A 194 -25.08 8.38 -24.60
CA TYR A 194 -25.08 8.27 -23.13
C TYR A 194 -25.89 7.02 -22.75
N VAL A 195 -25.26 6.02 -22.13
CA VAL A 195 -25.96 4.84 -21.59
C VAL A 195 -26.05 4.97 -20.07
N GLN A 196 -27.23 5.33 -19.58
CA GLN A 196 -27.60 5.20 -18.17
C GLN A 196 -27.86 3.72 -17.88
N LEU A 197 -27.03 3.11 -17.04
CA LEU A 197 -27.23 1.73 -16.56
C LEU A 197 -28.18 1.77 -15.35
N ASP A 198 -29.44 1.38 -15.57
CA ASP A 198 -30.40 1.10 -14.51
C ASP A 198 -29.94 -0.13 -13.72
N LEU A 199 -29.36 0.08 -12.53
CA LEU A 199 -29.25 -0.98 -11.52
C LEU A 199 -30.64 -1.21 -10.93
N PHE A 200 -31.06 -2.47 -10.80
CA PHE A 200 -32.32 -2.98 -10.23
C PHE A 200 -33.46 -3.29 -11.23
N THR A 201 -33.24 -4.22 -12.16
CA THR A 201 -34.33 -4.92 -12.87
C THR A 201 -34.90 -6.13 -12.11
N ASP A 202 -34.23 -6.63 -11.08
CA ASP A 202 -34.59 -7.92 -10.46
C ASP A 202 -35.66 -7.84 -9.35
N TYR A 203 -36.43 -6.75 -9.29
CA TYR A 203 -37.64 -6.68 -8.45
C TYR A 203 -38.94 -6.44 -9.23
N ALA A 204 -38.90 -6.45 -10.56
CA ALA A 204 -40.09 -6.38 -11.40
C ALA A 204 -40.55 -7.79 -11.82
N GLY A 205 -41.07 -8.58 -10.89
CA GLY A 205 -41.53 -9.92 -11.23
C GLY A 205 -42.09 -10.80 -10.12
N CYS A 206 -42.80 -10.25 -9.13
CA CYS A 206 -43.69 -11.03 -8.26
C CYS A 206 -44.94 -10.21 -7.95
N SER A 207 -45.85 -10.12 -8.92
CA SER A 207 -47.23 -9.71 -8.66
C SER A 207 -48.14 -10.93 -8.61
N ALA A 208 -48.81 -11.07 -7.47
CA ALA A 208 -50.16 -11.60 -7.24
C ALA A 208 -50.52 -13.05 -7.64
N ASN A 209 -51.01 -13.79 -6.62
CA ASN A 209 -52.07 -14.83 -6.57
C ASN A 209 -51.69 -15.72 -5.36
N GLU A 210 -52.43 -15.89 -4.26
CA GLU A 210 -53.83 -15.68 -3.84
C GLU A 210 -53.87 -15.23 -2.37
#